data_AF-A0AAE3GH90-F1
#
_entry.id   AF-A0AAE3GH90-F1
#
_cell.length_a   1.000
_cell.length_b   1.000
_cell.length_c   1.000
_cell.angle_alpha   90.00
_cell.angle_beta   90.00
_cell.angle_gamma   90.00
#
_symmetry.space_group_name_H-M   'P 1'
#
loop_
_entity.id
_entity.type
_entity.pdbx_description
1 polymer ?
#
loop_
_entity_poly.entity_id
_entity_poly.type
_entity_poly.pdbx_seq_one_letter_code
_entity_poly.pdbx_strand_id
1 'polypeptide(L)'
;MPYDLGDTVRLIGECRGPDGALVTAATAALTITLPDGTTTRPPVPAADPVGVYTVDYVPEQAGRHLVRWQWTGPAAAYTDAVDVRPADVPLILSLADARDHLRVSGTSQDENIRAWLEATTRCVEAIVGPVVRRTVVEDHDVSGWTLMVRQPPLLSLTSVTAILAGGTSPALSDLDASPAGVIRRRDGARLTGPLRVTYVAGRHIVPANITAAARIILAHLWRARYGADGLPNIGGADDYSLSEPIPGLGYAVPNRALELLQGDQMPPGVA
;
A
#
# COMPACT_ATOMS: atom_id res chain seq x y z
N MET A 1 -11.12 7.07 4.26
CA MET A 1 -9.82 6.68 4.87
C MET A 1 -9.89 5.19 5.13
N PRO A 2 -8.80 4.45 4.94
CA PRO A 2 -8.80 3.04 5.22
C PRO A 2 -8.87 2.78 6.73
N TYR A 3 -9.50 1.66 7.11
CA TYR A 3 -9.59 1.18 8.50
C TYR A 3 -8.42 0.25 8.79
N ASP A 4 -8.04 0.09 10.07
CA ASP A 4 -7.06 -0.93 10.43
C ASP A 4 -7.75 -2.30 10.57
N LEU A 5 -7.02 -3.39 10.28
CA LEU A 5 -7.56 -4.74 10.37
C LEU A 5 -8.06 -5.03 11.79
N GLY A 6 -9.30 -5.50 11.91
CA GLY A 6 -9.97 -5.74 13.20
C GLY A 6 -10.69 -4.52 13.77
N ASP A 7 -10.59 -3.34 13.17
CA ASP A 7 -11.44 -2.20 13.54
C ASP A 7 -12.90 -2.44 13.19
N THR A 8 -13.80 -1.87 13.98
CA THR A 8 -15.22 -1.86 13.64
C THR A 8 -15.49 -0.81 12.56
N VAL A 9 -15.93 -1.28 11.39
CA VAL A 9 -16.38 -0.46 10.27
C VAL A 9 -17.89 -0.28 10.40
N ARG A 10 -18.32 0.97 10.62
CA ARG A 10 -19.74 1.33 10.62
C ARG A 10 -20.23 1.59 9.21
N LEU A 11 -20.98 0.63 8.67
CA LEU A 11 -21.60 0.72 7.35
C LEU A 11 -22.98 1.34 7.48
N ILE A 12 -23.21 2.44 6.75
CA ILE A 12 -24.49 3.14 6.75
C ILE A 12 -25.07 3.08 5.35
N GLY A 13 -26.34 2.71 5.25
CA GLY A 13 -27.12 2.72 4.01
C GLY A 13 -28.43 3.47 4.19
N GLU A 14 -28.74 4.37 3.27
CA GLU A 14 -29.99 5.13 3.27
C GLU A 14 -30.96 4.62 2.20
N CYS A 15 -32.14 4.19 2.62
CA CYS A 15 -33.24 3.88 1.72
C CYS A 15 -34.08 5.14 1.48
N ARG A 16 -34.18 5.55 0.22
CA ARG A 16 -34.97 6.71 -0.20
C ARG A 16 -36.10 6.29 -1.14
N GLY A 17 -37.27 6.89 -0.95
CA GLY A 17 -38.41 6.74 -1.83
C GLY A 17 -38.21 7.46 -3.18
N PRO A 18 -39.14 7.29 -4.13
CA PRO A 18 -39.09 7.98 -5.43
C PRO A 18 -39.11 9.51 -5.34
N ASP A 19 -39.61 10.05 -4.21
CA ASP A 19 -39.63 11.47 -3.87
C ASP A 19 -38.32 11.97 -3.23
N GLY A 20 -37.35 11.06 -3.01
CA GLY A 20 -36.06 11.35 -2.40
C GLY A 20 -36.08 11.41 -0.87
N ALA A 21 -37.24 11.22 -0.23
CA ALA A 21 -37.37 11.19 1.22
C ALA A 21 -36.88 9.85 1.81
N LEU A 22 -36.39 9.87 3.05
CA LEU A 22 -36.02 8.64 3.76
C LEU A 22 -37.28 7.82 4.09
N VAL A 23 -37.25 6.53 3.74
CA VAL A 23 -38.39 5.62 3.95
C VAL A 23 -37.87 4.29 4.48
N THR A 24 -38.55 3.73 5.49
CA THR A 24 -38.26 2.38 5.98
C THR A 24 -38.71 1.34 4.97
N ALA A 25 -37.74 0.69 4.33
CA ALA A 25 -37.95 -0.45 3.44
C ALA A 25 -38.67 -1.64 4.12
N ALA A 26 -39.42 -2.41 3.34
CA ALA A 26 -40.00 -3.68 3.76
C ALA A 26 -38.92 -4.75 4.02
N THR A 27 -37.86 -4.78 3.20
CA THR A 27 -36.66 -5.58 3.47
C THR A 27 -35.40 -4.80 3.14
N ALA A 28 -34.33 -5.08 3.88
CA ALA A 28 -33.00 -4.56 3.66
C ALA A 28 -31.99 -5.71 3.68
N ALA A 29 -31.08 -5.73 2.71
CA ALA A 29 -30.02 -6.71 2.60
C ALA A 29 -28.68 -6.01 2.36
N LEU A 30 -27.66 -6.46 3.08
CA LEU A 30 -26.28 -6.03 2.92
C LEU A 30 -25.44 -7.20 2.42
N THR A 31 -24.71 -6.98 1.33
CA THR A 31 -23.70 -7.93 0.83
C THR A 31 -22.35 -7.24 0.82
N ILE A 32 -21.36 -7.87 1.42
CA ILE A 32 -19.97 -7.40 1.42
C ILE A 32 -19.16 -8.41 0.61
N THR A 33 -18.57 -7.99 -0.50
CA THR A 33 -17.58 -8.77 -1.23
C THR A 33 -16.22 -8.54 -0.60
N LEU A 34 -15.58 -9.62 -0.17
CA LEU A 34 -14.27 -9.64 0.46
C LEU A 34 -13.15 -9.48 -0.60
N PRO A 35 -11.91 -9.12 -0.19
CA PRO A 35 -10.78 -8.97 -1.10
C PRO A 35 -10.45 -10.21 -1.94
N ASP A 36 -10.76 -11.41 -1.44
CA ASP A 36 -10.59 -12.68 -2.14
C ASP A 36 -11.73 -13.01 -3.13
N GLY A 37 -12.73 -12.13 -3.25
CA GLY A 37 -13.89 -12.30 -4.13
C GLY A 37 -15.05 -13.11 -3.51
N THR A 38 -14.88 -13.67 -2.32
CA THR A 38 -15.98 -14.29 -1.57
C THR A 38 -16.93 -13.23 -1.00
N THR A 39 -18.09 -13.64 -0.49
CA THR A 39 -19.10 -12.70 0.02
C THR A 39 -19.59 -13.07 1.40
N THR A 40 -19.82 -12.06 2.25
CA THR A 40 -20.53 -12.20 3.52
C THR A 40 -21.81 -11.35 3.53
N ARG A 41 -22.78 -11.75 4.35
CA ARG A 41 -24.11 -11.14 4.46
C ARG A 41 -24.46 -10.96 5.94
N PRO A 42 -23.92 -9.93 6.60
CA PRO A 42 -24.25 -9.66 7.99
C PRO A 42 -25.75 -9.34 8.13
N PRO A 43 -26.36 -9.67 9.29
CA PRO A 43 -27.76 -9.35 9.54
C PRO A 43 -27.94 -7.83 9.56
N VAL A 44 -28.96 -7.35 8.85
CA VAL A 44 -29.31 -5.92 8.82
C VAL A 44 -30.36 -5.65 9.90
N PRO A 45 -30.07 -4.80 10.90
CA PRO A 45 -31.05 -4.42 11.91
C PRO A 45 -32.16 -3.55 11.30
N ALA A 46 -33.24 -3.36 12.05
CA ALA A 46 -34.30 -2.43 11.66
C ALA A 46 -33.74 -1.00 11.52
N ALA A 47 -34.34 -0.21 10.62
CA ALA A 47 -33.91 1.17 10.40
C ALA A 47 -34.11 2.01 11.68
N ASP A 48 -33.05 2.72 12.07
CA ASP A 48 -33.07 3.69 13.16
C ASP A 48 -32.01 4.78 12.90
N PRO A 49 -32.39 6.03 12.54
CA PRO A 49 -33.76 6.53 12.32
C PRO A 49 -34.40 5.99 11.02
N VAL A 50 -35.63 6.43 10.72
CA VAL A 50 -36.39 6.04 9.51
C VAL A 50 -35.52 6.08 8.25
N GLY A 51 -35.52 4.97 7.50
CA GLY A 51 -34.78 4.82 6.25
C GLY A 51 -33.25 4.71 6.39
N VAL A 52 -32.69 4.80 7.59
CA VAL A 52 -31.23 4.68 7.83
C VAL A 52 -30.92 3.32 8.44
N TYR A 53 -30.09 2.54 7.77
CA TYR A 53 -29.64 1.23 8.20
C TYR A 53 -28.18 1.29 8.58
N THR A 54 -27.86 0.79 9.77
CA THR A 54 -26.49 0.77 10.29
C THR A 54 -26.07 -0.66 10.57
N VAL A 55 -24.94 -1.09 10.04
CA VAL A 55 -24.31 -2.39 10.35
C VAL A 55 -22.87 -2.15 10.76
N ASP A 56 -22.51 -2.66 11.93
CA ASP A 56 -21.13 -2.72 12.39
C ASP A 56 -20.49 -4.02 11.88
N TYR A 57 -19.44 -3.88 11.07
CA TYR A 57 -18.71 -5.00 10.46
C TYR A 57 -17.25 -4.96 10.94
N VAL A 58 -16.73 -6.10 11.38
CA VAL A 58 -15.31 -6.24 11.77
C VAL A 58 -14.60 -7.05 10.68
N PRO A 59 -13.74 -6.42 9.86
CA PRO A 59 -13.02 -7.13 8.81
C PRO A 59 -11.97 -8.09 9.38
N GLU A 60 -11.95 -9.32 8.87
CA GLU A 60 -10.93 -10.33 9.17
C GLU A 60 -9.83 -10.43 8.10
N GLN A 61 -10.07 -9.82 6.92
CA GLN A 61 -9.12 -9.78 5.81
C GLN A 61 -8.68 -8.34 5.54
N ALA A 62 -7.41 -8.14 5.20
CA ALA A 62 -6.92 -6.86 4.71
C ALA A 62 -7.21 -6.71 3.21
N GLY A 63 -7.42 -5.47 2.76
CA GLY A 63 -7.68 -5.14 1.36
C GLY A 63 -9.03 -4.47 1.14
N ARG A 64 -9.41 -4.37 -0.13
CA ARG A 64 -10.62 -3.66 -0.57
C ARG A 64 -11.85 -4.54 -0.46
N HIS A 65 -12.83 -4.08 0.31
CA HIS A 65 -14.16 -4.65 0.43
C HIS A 65 -15.14 -3.83 -0.40
N LEU A 66 -16.04 -4.50 -1.12
CA LEU A 66 -17.13 -3.84 -1.84
C LEU A 66 -18.44 -4.06 -1.11
N VAL A 67 -19.11 -2.98 -0.77
CA VAL A 67 -20.33 -2.97 0.02
C VAL A 67 -21.51 -2.72 -0.92
N ARG A 68 -22.55 -3.54 -0.82
CA ARG A 68 -23.78 -3.40 -1.59
C ARG A 68 -24.99 -3.52 -0.69
N TRP A 69 -25.74 -2.43 -0.59
CA TRP A 69 -27.04 -2.36 0.02
C TRP A 69 -28.14 -2.58 -1.03
N GLN A 70 -29.16 -3.33 -0.65
CA GLN A 70 -30.36 -3.55 -1.45
C GLN A 70 -31.59 -3.48 -0.55
N TRP A 71 -32.58 -2.69 -0.98
CA TRP A 71 -33.85 -2.52 -0.28
C TRP A 71 -35.00 -2.93 -1.18
N THR A 72 -36.09 -3.41 -0.57
CA THR A 72 -37.36 -3.63 -1.26
C THR A 72 -38.50 -2.94 -0.52
N GLY A 73 -39.50 -2.45 -1.28
CA GLY A 73 -40.62 -1.68 -0.75
C GLY A 73 -40.22 -0.43 0.03
N PRO A 74 -39.53 0.57 -0.56
CA PRO A 74 -39.28 0.76 -1.99
C PRO A 74 -38.02 0.02 -2.51
N ALA A 75 -37.98 -0.22 -3.82
CA ALA A 75 -36.80 -0.82 -4.45
C ALA A 75 -35.70 0.23 -4.63
N ALA A 76 -34.57 0.03 -3.96
CA ALA A 76 -33.39 0.90 -4.05
C ALA A 76 -32.10 0.09 -3.85
N ALA A 77 -30.97 0.61 -4.31
CA ALA A 77 -29.67 0.01 -4.09
C ALA A 77 -28.59 1.09 -3.96
N TYR A 78 -27.57 0.80 -3.15
CA TYR A 78 -26.43 1.67 -2.92
C TYR A 78 -25.16 0.83 -2.84
N THR A 79 -24.06 1.34 -3.37
CA THR A 79 -22.75 0.66 -3.35
C THR A 79 -21.70 1.58 -2.81
N ASP A 80 -20.81 1.03 -1.99
CA ASP A 80 -19.67 1.73 -1.40
C ASP A 80 -18.44 0.80 -1.40
N ALA A 81 -17.28 1.34 -1.05
CA ALA A 81 -16.05 0.59 -0.88
C ALA A 81 -15.35 0.94 0.42
N VAL A 82 -14.83 -0.08 1.09
CA VAL A 82 -14.07 0.06 2.33
C VAL A 82 -12.70 -0.56 2.11
N ASP A 83 -11.66 0.23 2.31
CA ASP A 83 -10.28 -0.25 2.30
C ASP A 83 -9.84 -0.59 3.72
N VAL A 84 -9.24 -1.76 3.91
CA VAL A 84 -8.70 -2.23 5.20
C VAL A 84 -7.20 -2.42 5.07
N ARG A 85 -6.44 -1.73 5.93
CA ARG A 85 -4.99 -1.87 6.01
C ARG A 85 -4.60 -3.22 6.59
N PRO A 86 -3.47 -3.82 6.15
CA PRO A 86 -2.92 -4.98 6.82
C PRO A 86 -2.47 -4.63 8.25
N ALA A 87 -2.41 -5.63 9.12
CA ALA A 87 -1.94 -5.44 10.50
C ALA A 87 -0.49 -4.95 10.56
N ASP A 88 0.33 -5.35 9.59
CA ASP A 88 1.72 -4.96 9.40
C ASP A 88 1.84 -3.88 8.30
N VAL A 89 1.31 -2.69 8.57
CA VAL A 89 1.40 -1.56 7.63
C VAL A 89 2.87 -1.22 7.35
N PRO A 90 3.34 -1.27 6.09
CA PRO A 90 4.73 -1.01 5.79
C PRO A 90 5.01 0.50 5.78
N LEU A 91 5.50 1.04 6.89
CA LEU A 91 5.83 2.47 7.03
C LEU A 91 7.33 2.68 7.26
N ILE A 92 7.93 3.62 6.51
CA ILE A 92 9.34 4.01 6.70
C ILE A 92 9.54 4.86 7.97
N LEU A 93 8.54 5.67 8.32
CA LEU A 93 8.56 6.54 9.50
C LEU A 93 7.43 6.18 10.44
N SER A 94 7.68 6.30 11.75
CA SER A 94 6.64 6.15 12.76
C SER A 94 5.66 7.33 12.73
N LEU A 95 4.43 7.13 13.21
CA LEU A 95 3.47 8.23 13.38
C LEU A 95 3.99 9.28 14.37
N ALA A 96 4.72 8.87 15.41
CA ALA A 96 5.30 9.80 16.38
C ALA A 96 6.37 10.69 15.73
N ASP A 97 7.28 10.10 14.96
CA ASP A 97 8.31 10.82 14.19
C ASP A 97 7.68 11.78 13.19
N ALA A 98 6.60 11.35 12.53
CA ALA A 98 5.87 12.18 11.58
C ALA A 98 5.22 13.39 12.25
N ARG A 99 4.58 13.21 13.41
CA ARG A 99 3.99 14.31 14.18
C ARG A 99 5.03 15.30 14.65
N ASP A 100 6.15 14.81 15.18
CA ASP A 100 7.26 15.66 15.62
C ASP A 100 7.83 16.46 14.44
N HIS A 101 8.08 15.79 13.31
CA HIS A 101 8.60 16.44 12.11
C HIS A 101 7.65 17.51 11.54
N LEU A 102 6.35 17.24 11.54
CA LEU A 102 5.32 18.16 11.03
C LEU A 102 4.89 19.22 12.06
N ARG A 103 5.39 19.13 13.31
CA ARG A 103 4.99 19.98 14.45
C ARG A 103 3.48 19.98 14.69
N VAL A 104 2.83 18.83 14.53
CA VAL A 104 1.39 18.67 14.76
C VAL A 104 1.17 18.17 16.19
N SER A 105 0.36 18.90 16.96
CA SER A 105 -0.07 18.51 18.30
C SER A 105 -1.45 17.84 18.29
N GLY A 106 -1.68 16.95 19.24
CA GLY A 106 -2.93 16.19 19.34
C GLY A 106 -3.02 15.02 18.35
N THR A 107 -4.20 14.40 18.27
CA THR A 107 -4.44 13.16 17.51
C THR A 107 -5.49 13.30 16.40
N SER A 108 -6.10 14.48 16.25
CA SER A 108 -7.18 14.72 15.28
C SER A 108 -6.77 14.58 13.82
N GLN A 109 -5.46 14.60 13.55
CA GLN A 109 -4.88 14.47 12.22
C GLN A 109 -4.14 13.14 12.03
N ASP A 110 -4.16 12.24 13.02
CA ASP A 110 -3.35 11.02 12.98
C ASP A 110 -3.67 10.14 11.76
N GLU A 111 -4.96 9.98 11.43
CA GLU A 111 -5.37 9.21 10.24
C GLU A 111 -4.94 9.86 8.92
N ASN A 112 -5.00 11.19 8.84
CA ASN A 112 -4.49 11.93 7.70
C ASN A 112 -2.97 11.75 7.56
N ILE A 113 -2.23 11.85 8.67
CA ILE A 113 -0.78 11.68 8.69
C ILE A 113 -0.41 10.24 8.29
N ARG A 114 -1.12 9.22 8.80
CA ARG A 114 -0.93 7.82 8.40
C ARG A 114 -1.11 7.64 6.89
N ALA A 115 -2.16 8.22 6.30
CA ALA A 115 -2.37 8.15 4.85
C ALA A 115 -1.21 8.77 4.04
N TRP A 116 -0.66 9.90 4.51
CA TRP A 116 0.51 10.53 3.86
C TRP A 116 1.82 9.77 4.09
N LEU A 117 1.95 9.05 5.20
CA LEU A 117 3.08 8.16 5.46
C LEU A 117 3.10 6.98 4.49
N GLU A 118 1.94 6.40 4.17
CA GLU A 118 1.83 5.35 3.15
C GLU A 118 2.22 5.88 1.76
N ALA A 119 1.71 7.06 1.39
CA ALA A 119 2.06 7.70 0.12
C ALA A 119 3.56 8.04 0.03
N THR A 120 4.14 8.54 1.12
CA THR A 120 5.58 8.84 1.24
C THR A 120 6.40 7.58 1.09
N THR A 121 6.00 6.50 1.75
CA THR A 121 6.68 5.19 1.67
C THR A 121 6.69 4.68 0.23
N ARG A 122 5.55 4.74 -0.46
CA ARG A 122 5.45 4.40 -1.89
C ARG A 122 6.39 5.24 -2.76
N CYS A 123 6.45 6.56 -2.55
CA CYS A 123 7.30 7.45 -3.34
C CYS A 123 8.79 7.12 -3.18
N VAL A 124 9.22 6.85 -1.94
CA VAL A 124 10.60 6.49 -1.66
C VAL A 124 10.94 5.14 -2.29
N GLU A 125 10.12 4.11 -2.06
CA GLU A 125 10.38 2.76 -2.57
C GLU A 125 10.33 2.65 -4.09
N ALA A 126 9.56 3.52 -4.76
CA ALA A 126 9.59 3.62 -6.22
C ALA A 126 10.96 4.07 -6.77
N ILE A 127 11.79 4.74 -5.96
CA ILE A 127 13.12 5.23 -6.35
C ILE A 127 14.22 4.25 -5.93
N VAL A 128 14.17 3.76 -4.68
CA VAL A 128 15.27 2.98 -4.07
C VAL A 128 14.98 1.49 -3.90
N GLY A 129 13.83 1.02 -4.39
CA GLY A 129 13.34 -0.33 -4.18
C GLY A 129 12.74 -0.55 -2.80
N PRO A 130 12.34 -1.80 -2.46
CA PRO A 130 11.80 -2.13 -1.15
C PRO A 130 12.67 -1.64 0.00
N VAL A 131 12.08 -0.83 0.87
CA VAL A 131 12.68 -0.40 2.14
C VAL A 131 12.07 -1.23 3.26
N VAL A 132 10.74 -1.35 3.25
CA VAL A 132 10.02 -2.10 4.27
C VAL A 132 9.98 -3.59 3.92
N ARG A 133 10.13 -4.41 4.96
CA ARG A 133 10.15 -5.87 4.85
C ARG A 133 8.81 -6.38 4.30
N ARG A 134 8.84 -7.13 3.20
CA ARG A 134 7.66 -7.81 2.65
C ARG A 134 8.02 -9.16 2.04
N THR A 135 7.08 -10.08 2.02
CA THR A 135 7.20 -11.32 1.23
C THR A 135 6.82 -11.03 -0.21
N VAL A 136 7.69 -11.40 -1.14
CA VAL A 136 7.52 -11.24 -2.58
C VAL A 136 7.48 -12.62 -3.23
N VAL A 137 6.57 -12.80 -4.19
CA VAL A 137 6.49 -13.99 -5.04
C VAL A 137 6.65 -13.54 -6.48
N GLU A 138 7.64 -14.10 -7.17
CA GLU A 138 7.97 -13.75 -8.55
C GLU A 138 8.15 -14.99 -9.40
N ASP A 139 7.56 -14.96 -10.59
CA ASP A 139 7.81 -15.96 -11.63
C ASP A 139 8.93 -15.45 -12.56
N HIS A 140 9.85 -16.35 -12.90
CA HIS A 140 11.06 -16.07 -13.68
C HIS A 140 11.30 -17.17 -14.71
N ASP A 141 11.37 -16.80 -15.98
CA ASP A 141 11.87 -17.68 -17.03
C ASP A 141 13.40 -17.58 -17.10
N VAL A 142 14.10 -18.54 -16.49
CA VAL A 142 15.55 -18.56 -16.43
C VAL A 142 16.12 -19.72 -17.25
N SER A 143 17.15 -19.41 -18.05
CA SER A 143 18.01 -20.39 -18.71
C SER A 143 19.45 -19.88 -18.68
N GLY A 144 20.06 -19.90 -17.50
CA GLY A 144 21.36 -19.28 -17.27
C GLY A 144 22.01 -19.69 -15.94
N TRP A 145 23.13 -19.06 -15.62
CA TRP A 145 23.87 -19.33 -14.38
C TRP A 145 23.32 -18.56 -13.17
N THR A 146 22.53 -17.53 -13.45
CA THR A 146 22.10 -16.54 -12.48
C THR A 146 20.65 -16.16 -12.74
N LEU A 147 19.89 -15.98 -11.66
CA LEU A 147 18.55 -15.39 -11.65
C LEU A 147 18.63 -14.09 -10.83
N MET A 148 18.05 -13.01 -11.33
CA MET A 148 17.96 -11.75 -10.60
C MET A 148 16.50 -11.46 -10.25
N VAL A 149 16.20 -11.29 -8.96
CA VAL A 149 14.84 -10.91 -8.53
C VAL A 149 14.55 -9.46 -8.92
N ARG A 150 13.28 -9.14 -9.16
CA ARG A 150 12.86 -7.81 -9.63
C ARG A 150 12.75 -6.78 -8.51
N GLN A 151 12.67 -7.20 -7.25
CA GLN A 151 12.60 -6.26 -6.12
C GLN A 151 13.74 -6.48 -5.11
N PRO A 152 15.00 -6.06 -5.43
CA PRO A 152 16.08 -5.99 -4.45
C PRO A 152 15.92 -4.76 -3.54
N PRO A 153 16.33 -4.80 -2.26
CA PRO A 153 17.29 -5.75 -1.68
C PRO A 153 16.64 -7.04 -1.19
N LEU A 154 17.33 -8.17 -1.40
CA LEU A 154 16.90 -9.50 -0.92
C LEU A 154 17.45 -9.72 0.49
N LEU A 155 16.55 -9.86 1.47
CA LEU A 155 16.91 -10.14 2.87
C LEU A 155 17.08 -11.64 3.12
N SER A 156 16.13 -12.44 2.62
CA SER A 156 16.18 -13.89 2.77
C SER A 156 15.41 -14.58 1.65
N LEU A 157 16.00 -15.62 1.06
CA LEU A 157 15.33 -16.48 0.09
C LEU A 157 14.51 -17.56 0.83
N THR A 158 13.22 -17.67 0.51
CA THR A 158 12.28 -18.57 1.20
C THR A 158 12.02 -19.85 0.42
N SER A 159 11.88 -19.78 -0.90
CA SER A 159 11.73 -20.96 -1.75
C SER A 159 12.01 -20.65 -3.22
N VAL A 160 12.45 -21.67 -3.97
CA VAL A 160 12.53 -21.67 -5.43
C VAL A 160 11.89 -22.95 -5.92
N THR A 161 10.77 -22.83 -6.63
CA THR A 161 9.97 -23.98 -7.08
C THR A 161 9.78 -23.94 -8.58
N ALA A 162 9.93 -25.08 -9.25
CA ALA A 162 9.58 -25.18 -10.66
C ALA A 162 8.07 -25.03 -10.87
N ILE A 163 7.67 -24.25 -11.87
CA ILE A 163 6.25 -24.02 -12.18
C ILE A 163 5.66 -25.17 -12.99
N LEU A 164 6.44 -25.78 -13.87
CA LEU A 164 5.99 -26.88 -14.73
C LEU A 164 6.05 -28.23 -14.00
N ALA A 165 5.06 -29.08 -14.29
CA ALA A 165 5.06 -30.46 -13.86
C ALA A 165 6.30 -31.20 -14.39
N GLY A 166 7.02 -31.90 -13.51
CA GLY A 166 8.28 -32.57 -13.83
C GLY A 166 9.51 -31.65 -13.84
N GLY A 167 9.35 -30.35 -13.60
CA GLY A 167 10.47 -29.44 -13.40
C GLY A 167 11.23 -29.71 -12.10
N THR A 168 12.51 -29.34 -12.07
CA THR A 168 13.36 -29.51 -10.88
C THR A 168 13.36 -28.24 -10.04
N SER A 169 12.92 -28.36 -8.79
CA SER A 169 13.01 -27.26 -7.80
C SER A 169 14.37 -27.34 -7.10
N PRO A 170 15.25 -26.33 -7.24
CA PRO A 170 16.53 -26.33 -6.52
C PRO A 170 16.31 -26.24 -5.00
N ALA A 171 17.06 -27.02 -4.23
CA ALA A 171 17.05 -26.87 -2.78
C ALA A 171 17.77 -25.57 -2.38
N LEU A 172 17.29 -24.90 -1.33
CA LEU A 172 17.91 -23.65 -0.83
C LEU A 172 19.36 -23.85 -0.38
N SER A 173 19.71 -25.06 0.09
CA SER A 173 21.10 -25.43 0.45
C SER A 173 22.05 -25.36 -0.74
N ASP A 174 21.52 -25.45 -1.96
CA ASP A 174 22.31 -25.48 -3.19
C ASP A 174 22.38 -24.10 -3.85
N LEU A 175 21.71 -23.10 -3.26
CA LEU A 175 21.60 -21.74 -3.78
C LEU A 175 22.36 -20.75 -2.90
N ASP A 176 23.09 -19.86 -3.56
CA ASP A 176 23.66 -18.65 -2.99
C ASP A 176 22.83 -17.44 -3.44
N ALA A 177 22.33 -16.66 -2.49
CA ALA A 177 21.53 -15.47 -2.74
C ALA A 177 22.25 -14.25 -2.16
N SER A 178 22.51 -13.26 -3.00
CA SER A 178 23.15 -12.02 -2.58
C SER A 178 22.12 -10.95 -2.19
N PRO A 179 22.48 -9.98 -1.33
CA PRO A 179 21.61 -8.85 -1.00
C PRO A 179 21.18 -8.01 -2.21
N ALA A 180 21.98 -8.01 -3.28
CA ALA A 180 21.66 -7.35 -4.55
C ALA A 180 20.55 -8.05 -5.35
N GLY A 181 19.98 -9.15 -4.83
CA GLY A 181 18.91 -9.90 -5.49
C GLY A 181 19.41 -10.93 -6.49
N VAL A 182 20.70 -11.28 -6.46
CA VAL A 182 21.31 -12.22 -7.40
C VAL A 182 21.32 -13.62 -6.77
N ILE A 183 20.66 -14.57 -7.44
CA ILE A 183 20.58 -15.97 -7.03
C ILE A 183 21.37 -16.82 -8.02
N ARG A 184 22.26 -17.67 -7.51
CA ARG A 184 23.06 -18.61 -8.31
C ARG A 184 23.17 -19.95 -7.61
N ARG A 185 23.48 -21.01 -8.34
CA ARG A 185 23.77 -22.30 -7.72
C ARG A 185 25.21 -22.33 -7.19
N ARG A 186 25.40 -22.92 -6.01
CA ARG A 186 26.71 -23.09 -5.37
C ARG A 186 27.60 -24.09 -6.10
N ASP A 187 27.01 -25.08 -6.75
CA ASP A 187 27.70 -26.08 -7.57
C ASP A 187 28.13 -25.55 -8.95
N GLY A 188 27.80 -24.29 -9.25
CA GLY A 188 28.11 -23.66 -10.53
C GLY A 188 27.26 -24.19 -11.69
N ALA A 189 26.22 -25.00 -11.46
CA ALA A 189 25.32 -25.47 -12.50
C ALA A 189 24.31 -24.38 -12.92
N ARG A 190 23.61 -24.61 -14.04
CA ARG A 190 22.59 -23.68 -14.55
C ARG A 190 21.30 -23.77 -13.73
N LEU A 191 20.64 -22.62 -13.59
CA LEU A 191 19.22 -22.52 -13.26
C LEU A 191 18.43 -22.63 -14.57
N THR A 192 17.40 -23.47 -14.57
CA THR A 192 16.61 -23.74 -15.78
C THR A 192 15.15 -23.88 -15.43
N GLY A 193 14.31 -23.19 -16.20
CA GLY A 193 12.86 -23.32 -16.21
C GLY A 193 12.15 -21.99 -15.98
N PRO A 194 10.82 -21.98 -16.13
CA PRO A 194 9.98 -21.10 -15.34
C PRO A 194 10.09 -21.52 -13.85
N LEU A 195 10.66 -20.65 -13.03
CA LEU A 195 10.81 -20.83 -11.59
C LEU A 195 9.97 -19.77 -10.87
N ARG A 196 9.24 -20.21 -9.84
CA ARG A 196 8.59 -19.35 -8.87
C ARG A 196 9.51 -19.17 -7.67
N VAL A 197 9.89 -17.93 -7.41
CA VAL A 197 10.79 -17.54 -6.32
C VAL A 197 9.97 -16.81 -5.27
N THR A 198 10.05 -17.30 -4.02
CA THR A 198 9.49 -16.61 -2.86
C THR A 198 10.63 -16.14 -1.97
N TYR A 199 10.63 -14.86 -1.63
CA TYR A 199 11.69 -14.27 -0.82
C TYR A 199 11.17 -13.10 0.00
N VAL A 200 11.98 -12.63 0.93
CA VAL A 200 11.72 -11.43 1.72
C VAL A 200 12.55 -10.30 1.14
N ALA A 201 11.89 -9.24 0.66
CA ALA A 201 12.53 -8.01 0.21
C ALA A 201 12.49 -6.94 1.31
N GLY A 202 13.46 -6.01 1.31
CA GLY A 202 13.49 -4.86 2.20
C GLY A 202 14.88 -4.55 2.74
N ARG A 203 14.95 -3.74 3.81
CA ARG A 203 16.21 -3.37 4.48
C ARG A 203 16.14 -3.73 5.96
N HIS A 204 17.21 -4.30 6.52
CA HIS A 204 17.30 -4.57 7.96
C HIS A 204 17.37 -3.28 8.80
N ILE A 205 18.07 -2.28 8.27
CA ILE A 205 18.22 -0.96 8.86
C ILE A 205 17.96 0.03 7.72
N VAL A 206 17.04 0.96 7.92
CA VAL A 206 16.78 2.04 6.96
C VAL A 206 17.88 3.09 7.12
N PRO A 207 18.72 3.32 6.09
CA PRO A 207 19.74 4.36 6.11
C PRO A 207 19.19 5.76 6.43
N ALA A 208 20.00 6.58 7.11
CA ALA A 208 19.59 7.90 7.56
C ALA A 208 19.18 8.83 6.41
N ASN A 209 19.87 8.76 5.26
CA ASN A 209 19.54 9.52 4.04
C ASN A 209 18.13 9.19 3.54
N ILE A 210 17.73 7.92 3.55
CA ILE A 210 16.37 7.50 3.15
C ILE A 210 15.33 8.05 4.13
N THR A 211 15.58 7.98 5.44
CA THR A 211 14.63 8.56 6.41
C THR A 211 14.56 10.09 6.33
N ALA A 212 15.65 10.77 6.01
CA ALA A 212 15.69 12.22 5.81
C ALA A 212 14.91 12.62 4.55
N ALA A 213 15.09 11.90 3.44
CA ALA A 213 14.32 12.08 2.21
C ALA A 213 12.81 11.83 2.44
N ALA A 214 12.45 10.78 3.17
CA ALA A 214 11.07 10.49 3.53
C ALA A 214 10.42 11.65 4.30
N ARG A 215 11.12 12.23 5.29
CA ARG A 215 10.64 13.41 6.05
C ARG A 215 10.41 14.62 5.13
N ILE A 216 11.34 14.87 4.21
CA ILE A 216 11.23 15.94 3.22
C ILE A 216 9.98 15.76 2.33
N ILE A 217 9.78 14.56 1.80
CA ILE A 217 8.64 14.22 0.93
C ILE A 217 7.34 14.37 1.73
N LEU A 218 7.28 13.83 2.95
CA LEU A 218 6.12 13.97 3.83
C LEU A 218 5.75 15.44 4.05
N ALA A 219 6.74 16.28 4.39
CA ALA A 219 6.50 17.70 4.64
C ALA A 219 6.06 18.46 3.37
N HIS A 220 6.53 18.03 2.19
CA HIS A 220 6.10 18.57 0.89
C HIS A 220 4.63 18.23 0.61
N LEU A 221 4.27 16.95 0.67
CA LEU A 221 2.90 16.47 0.45
C LEU A 221 1.93 17.08 1.46
N TRP A 222 2.35 17.18 2.73
CA TRP A 222 1.56 17.80 3.78
C TRP A 222 1.26 19.27 3.45
N ARG A 223 2.26 20.08 3.09
CA ARG A 223 2.05 21.50 2.77
C ARG A 223 1.19 21.70 1.53
N ALA A 224 1.35 20.87 0.51
CA ALA A 224 0.60 20.97 -0.75
C ALA A 224 -0.93 20.93 -0.55
N ARG A 225 -1.43 20.32 0.54
CA ARG A 225 -2.87 20.27 0.83
C ARG A 225 -3.52 21.64 1.10
N TYR A 226 -2.73 22.63 1.50
CA TYR A 226 -3.23 23.97 1.84
C TYR A 226 -3.37 24.89 0.62
N GLY A 227 -3.00 24.42 -0.59
CA GLY A 227 -2.95 25.26 -1.78
C GLY A 227 -1.91 26.38 -1.68
N ALA A 228 -1.82 27.23 -2.70
CA ALA A 228 -0.99 28.44 -2.70
C ALA A 228 -1.52 29.54 -1.76
N ASP A 229 -2.50 29.24 -0.91
CA ASP A 229 -3.16 30.19 -0.04
C ASP A 229 -2.53 30.20 1.36
N GLY A 230 -1.80 31.28 1.67
CA GLY A 230 -1.69 31.76 3.05
C GLY A 230 -0.30 32.14 3.55
N LEU A 231 0.78 31.87 2.81
CA LEU A 231 2.10 32.40 3.13
C LEU A 231 2.63 33.18 1.92
N PRO A 232 2.94 34.49 2.06
CA PRO A 232 3.75 35.15 1.05
C PRO A 232 4.98 34.28 0.81
N ASN A 233 5.35 34.07 -0.44
CA ASN A 233 6.58 33.39 -0.80
C ASN A 233 7.75 34.29 -0.35
N ILE A 234 8.07 34.27 0.95
CA ILE A 234 9.11 35.07 1.58
C ILE A 234 10.44 34.44 1.16
N GLY A 235 10.99 34.96 0.06
CA GLY A 235 12.40 34.94 -0.32
C GLY A 235 13.16 33.61 -0.16
N GLY A 236 13.33 32.88 -1.26
CA GLY A 236 14.31 31.79 -1.37
C GLY A 236 13.77 30.44 -1.88
N ALA A 237 12.70 30.43 -2.68
CA ALA A 237 12.02 29.21 -3.12
C ALA A 237 12.57 28.58 -4.41
N ASP A 238 13.80 28.87 -4.82
CA ASP A 238 14.40 28.20 -5.98
C ASP A 238 14.72 26.72 -5.68
N ASP A 239 14.93 26.37 -4.41
CA ASP A 239 15.30 25.02 -3.94
C ASP A 239 14.11 24.05 -3.82
N TYR A 240 12.88 24.58 -3.96
CA TYR A 240 11.64 23.81 -4.11
C TYR A 240 11.04 23.99 -5.51
N SER A 241 11.76 24.66 -6.43
CA SER A 241 11.31 24.95 -7.78
C SER A 241 11.35 23.69 -8.64
N LEU A 242 10.21 23.41 -9.25
CA LEU A 242 9.90 22.23 -10.04
C LEU A 242 10.52 22.40 -11.43
N SER A 243 11.69 21.81 -11.69
CA SER A 243 12.27 21.88 -13.03
C SER A 243 11.87 20.72 -13.93
N GLU A 244 11.71 19.48 -13.44
CA GLU A 244 11.39 18.33 -14.30
C GLU A 244 10.47 17.28 -13.66
N PRO A 245 9.36 16.89 -14.33
CA PRO A 245 8.48 15.83 -13.85
C PRO A 245 9.16 14.46 -14.01
N ILE A 246 9.22 13.69 -12.91
CA ILE A 246 9.70 12.31 -12.93
C ILE A 246 8.62 11.42 -13.59
N PRO A 247 8.96 10.58 -14.59
CA PRO A 247 8.03 9.59 -15.13
C PRO A 247 7.44 8.71 -14.01
N GLY A 248 6.11 8.70 -13.87
CA GLY A 248 5.40 7.88 -12.87
C GLY A 248 5.18 8.53 -11.49
N LEU A 249 5.97 9.54 -11.09
CA LEU A 249 5.85 10.22 -9.79
C LEU A 249 5.55 11.73 -9.89
N GLY A 250 5.71 12.33 -11.07
CA GLY A 250 5.37 13.74 -11.34
C GLY A 250 6.04 14.72 -10.36
N TYR A 251 5.25 15.68 -9.85
CA TYR A 251 5.68 16.74 -8.92
C TYR A 251 5.63 16.34 -7.42
N ALA A 252 5.46 15.06 -7.12
CA ALA A 252 5.29 14.59 -5.74
C ALA A 252 6.60 14.58 -4.93
N VAL A 253 7.76 14.54 -5.59
CA VAL A 253 9.06 14.36 -4.94
C VAL A 253 9.97 15.58 -5.20
N PRO A 254 10.41 16.30 -4.16
CA PRO A 254 11.35 17.42 -4.30
C PRO A 254 12.76 16.97 -4.72
N ASN A 255 13.48 17.79 -5.51
CA ASN A 255 14.83 17.48 -6.00
C ASN A 255 15.83 17.15 -4.88
N ARG A 256 15.83 17.92 -3.78
CA ARG A 256 16.69 17.62 -2.61
C ARG A 256 16.47 16.22 -2.01
N ALA A 257 15.24 15.68 -2.11
CA ALA A 257 14.97 14.32 -1.66
C ALA A 257 15.57 13.31 -2.66
N LEU A 258 15.54 13.61 -3.96
CA LEU A 258 16.18 12.78 -4.98
C LEU A 258 17.69 12.71 -4.80
N GLU A 259 18.34 13.84 -4.55
CA GLU A 259 19.79 13.88 -4.33
C GLU A 259 20.21 13.01 -3.13
N LEU A 260 19.41 12.99 -2.06
CA LEU A 260 19.64 12.11 -0.91
C LEU A 260 19.42 10.62 -1.23
N LEU A 261 18.57 10.31 -2.20
CA LEU A 261 18.22 8.95 -2.60
C LEU A 261 19.10 8.42 -3.75
N GLN A 262 19.85 9.29 -4.44
CA GLN A 262 20.60 8.94 -5.66
C GLN A 262 21.59 7.79 -5.46
N GLY A 263 22.25 7.72 -4.30
CA GLY A 263 23.20 6.64 -3.98
C GLY A 263 22.55 5.26 -3.79
N ASP A 264 21.24 5.22 -3.53
CA ASP A 264 20.45 4.01 -3.28
C ASP A 264 19.47 3.70 -4.43
N GLN A 265 19.51 4.47 -5.52
CA GLN A 265 18.56 4.37 -6.62
C GLN A 265 18.68 3.02 -7.35
N MET A 266 17.54 2.41 -7.67
CA MET A 266 17.54 1.16 -8.42
C MET A 266 18.07 1.37 -9.85
N PRO A 267 18.81 0.39 -10.42
CA PRO A 267 19.23 0.44 -11.81
C PRO A 267 18.02 0.56 -12.76
N PRO A 268 18.14 1.29 -13.88
CA PRO A 268 17.07 1.38 -14.87
C PRO A 268 16.71 -0.01 -15.41
N GLY A 269 15.42 -0.36 -15.37
CA GLY A 269 14.89 -1.67 -15.82
C GLY A 269 14.47 -2.63 -14.69
N VAL A 270 14.62 -2.21 -13.44
CA VAL A 270 14.12 -2.92 -12.25
C VAL A 270 12.99 -2.08 -11.66
N ALA A 271 11.74 -2.34 -12.07
CA ALA A 271 10.53 -1.66 -11.57
C ALA A 271 9.37 -2.65 -11.49
#